data_AF-A0A8H6USM4-F1
#
_entry.id   AF-A0A8H6USM4-F1
#
_cell.length_a   1.000
_cell.length_b   1.000
_cell.length_c   1.000
_cell.angle_alpha   90.00
_cell.angle_beta   90.00
_cell.angle_gamma   90.00
#
_symmetry.space_group_name_H-M   'P 1'
#
loop_
_entity.id
_entity.type
_entity.pdbx_description
1 polymer ?
#
loop_
_entity_poly.entity_id
_entity_poly.type
_entity_poly.pdbx_seq_one_letter_code
_entity_poly.pdbx_strand_id
1 'polypeptide(L)'
;MATKRISTLDYLRKAHEGRIYWFNTVHFSRADISRIPYFDPRKLSRRAINYLLLGLSLPPILDVNSSPSEYLRALNALLIEFEAFQQVHPPDGSSSSTLARARIPQMFKRATHAGTKGRRASSATEIGLPMQSSDPSDLKSMTGNITSSTTAAAVVSFPTSEASELLPGEEYSYLLTPSLPFEPDYFETFATLCDVLIDCYTRLTALVSTPSVCTVALGEMFTKADAKLRKIMVTGVVREFEDASRTSAKNEIAGVSRVVLGGLLG
;
A
#
# COMPACT_ATOMS: atom_id res chain seq x y z
N MET A 1 -15.37 1.21 21.60
CA MET A 1 -14.29 1.41 20.62
C MET A 1 -14.72 1.04 19.20
N ALA A 2 -15.29 -0.16 18.98
CA ALA A 2 -15.82 -0.58 17.68
C ALA A 2 -16.77 0.45 17.02
N THR A 3 -17.77 0.94 17.75
CA THR A 3 -18.71 1.98 17.24
C THR A 3 -17.99 3.24 16.76
N LYS A 4 -16.97 3.71 17.49
CA LYS A 4 -16.17 4.88 17.07
C LYS A 4 -15.46 4.61 15.74
N ARG A 5 -14.92 3.39 15.57
CA ARG A 5 -14.28 2.98 14.32
C ARG A 5 -15.27 2.90 13.17
N ILE A 6 -16.46 2.32 13.39
CA ILE A 6 -17.55 2.29 12.40
C ILE A 6 -17.87 3.71 11.92
N SER A 7 -18.11 4.64 12.86
CA SER A 7 -18.36 6.04 12.50
C SER A 7 -17.19 6.69 11.77
N THR A 8 -15.94 6.36 12.13
CA THR A 8 -14.75 6.86 11.44
C THR A 8 -14.69 6.36 9.99
N LEU A 9 -14.96 5.07 9.76
CA LEU A 9 -14.95 4.46 8.42
C LEU A 9 -16.05 5.04 7.54
N ASP A 10 -17.27 5.16 8.07
CA ASP A 10 -18.39 5.76 7.35
C ASP A 10 -18.14 7.23 7.01
N TYR A 11 -17.56 7.98 7.95
CA TYR A 11 -17.15 9.36 7.72
C TYR A 11 -16.07 9.47 6.63
N LEU A 12 -15.04 8.63 6.67
CA LEU A 12 -13.99 8.62 5.65
C LEU A 12 -14.55 8.28 4.26
N ARG A 13 -15.44 7.29 4.17
CA ARG A 13 -16.12 6.94 2.92
C ARG A 13 -16.89 8.13 2.38
N LYS A 14 -17.76 8.75 3.17
CA LYS A 14 -18.57 9.90 2.76
C LYS A 14 -17.73 11.11 2.35
N ALA A 15 -16.62 11.35 3.05
CA ALA A 15 -15.68 12.42 2.71
C ALA A 15 -14.99 12.14 1.36
N HIS A 16 -14.60 10.89 1.12
CA HIS A 16 -13.98 10.46 -0.13
C HIS A 16 -14.93 10.47 -1.33
N GLU A 17 -16.23 10.25 -1.08
CA GLU A 17 -17.30 10.40 -2.08
C GLU A 17 -17.67 11.88 -2.33
N GLY A 18 -17.08 12.82 -1.58
CA GLY A 18 -17.42 14.25 -1.66
C GLY A 18 -18.84 14.58 -1.16
N ARG A 19 -19.44 13.73 -0.34
CA ARG A 19 -20.81 13.91 0.18
C ARG A 19 -20.86 14.77 1.45
N ILE A 20 -19.72 14.98 2.10
CA ILE A 20 -19.62 15.75 3.35
C ILE A 20 -18.38 16.66 3.33
N TYR A 21 -18.36 17.62 4.24
CA TYR A 21 -17.22 18.48 4.50
C TYR A 21 -16.23 17.78 5.44
N TRP A 22 -14.95 17.85 5.11
CA TRP A 22 -13.88 17.44 5.99
C TRP A 22 -13.78 18.37 7.20
N PHE A 23 -14.12 17.84 8.38
CA PHE A 23 -14.20 18.49 9.68
C PHE A 23 -15.06 19.77 9.67
N ASN A 24 -16.08 19.81 8.81
CA ASN A 24 -16.90 21.03 8.56
C ASN A 24 -16.07 22.24 8.10
N THR A 25 -14.90 22.00 7.50
CA THR A 25 -13.98 23.08 7.05
C THR A 25 -13.83 23.12 5.54
N VAL A 26 -13.44 22.01 4.91
CA VAL A 26 -13.12 21.95 3.49
C VAL A 26 -13.98 20.90 2.81
N HIS A 27 -14.59 21.25 1.68
CA HIS A 27 -15.26 20.28 0.80
C HIS A 27 -14.28 19.81 -0.26
N PHE A 28 -14.16 18.49 -0.43
CA PHE A 28 -13.35 17.90 -1.47
C PHE A 28 -14.27 17.24 -2.48
N SER A 29 -14.41 17.83 -3.67
CA SER A 29 -15.10 17.15 -4.77
C SER A 29 -14.27 15.98 -5.28
N ARG A 30 -14.89 15.03 -6.00
CA ARG A 30 -14.14 13.94 -6.65
C ARG A 30 -13.03 14.45 -7.57
N ALA A 31 -13.26 15.58 -8.24
CA ALA A 31 -12.26 16.23 -9.07
C ALA A 31 -11.08 16.77 -8.23
N ASP A 32 -11.34 17.34 -7.06
CA ASP A 32 -10.28 17.84 -6.17
C ASP A 32 -9.46 16.69 -5.60
N ILE A 33 -10.11 15.60 -5.19
CA ILE A 33 -9.42 14.41 -4.66
C ILE A 33 -8.47 13.82 -5.72
N SER A 34 -8.92 13.74 -6.98
CA SER A 34 -8.07 13.26 -8.09
C SER A 34 -6.84 14.14 -8.38
N ARG A 35 -6.82 15.38 -7.90
CA ARG A 35 -5.71 16.34 -8.08
C ARG A 35 -4.74 16.33 -6.90
N ILE A 36 -5.06 15.65 -5.80
CA ILE A 36 -4.16 15.55 -4.66
C ILE A 36 -2.89 14.80 -5.13
N PRO A 37 -1.66 15.28 -4.86
CA PRO A 37 -0.42 14.68 -5.36
C PRO A 37 -0.22 13.20 -5.03
N TYR A 38 -0.93 12.68 -4.04
CA TYR A 38 -0.91 11.27 -3.66
C TYR A 38 -1.67 10.36 -4.65
N PHE A 39 -2.55 10.93 -5.48
CA PHE A 39 -3.41 10.23 -6.44
C PHE A 39 -2.76 10.11 -7.82
N ASP A 40 -1.47 9.76 -7.87
CA ASP A 40 -0.80 9.36 -9.12
C ASP A 40 -1.43 8.05 -9.63
N PRO A 41 -1.94 7.98 -10.87
CA PRO A 41 -2.65 6.81 -11.39
C PRO A 41 -1.95 5.47 -11.15
N ARG A 42 -0.60 5.41 -11.27
CA ARG A 42 0.15 4.17 -11.09
C ARG A 42 0.28 3.73 -9.63
N LYS A 43 0.39 4.68 -8.72
CA LYS A 43 0.44 4.40 -7.26
C LYS A 43 -0.95 4.03 -6.76
N LEU A 44 -1.95 4.71 -7.30
CA LEU A 44 -3.34 4.53 -6.98
C LEU A 44 -3.86 3.16 -7.43
N SER A 45 -3.46 2.66 -8.61
CA SER A 45 -3.81 1.30 -9.05
C SER A 45 -3.22 0.23 -8.12
N ARG A 46 -1.93 0.36 -7.74
CA ARG A 46 -1.29 -0.56 -6.77
C ARG A 46 -1.92 -0.54 -5.39
N ARG A 47 -2.25 0.67 -4.89
CA ARG A 47 -2.99 0.82 -3.63
C ARG A 47 -4.38 0.22 -3.70
N ALA A 48 -5.09 0.42 -4.82
CA ALA A 48 -6.40 -0.19 -5.05
C ALA A 48 -6.31 -1.71 -5.06
N ILE A 49 -5.32 -2.30 -5.72
CA ILE A 49 -5.08 -3.75 -5.69
C ILE A 49 -4.87 -4.23 -4.26
N ASN A 50 -3.97 -3.60 -3.51
CA ASN A 50 -3.74 -3.93 -2.09
C ASN A 50 -5.06 -3.91 -1.27
N TYR A 51 -5.86 -2.86 -1.42
CA TYR A 51 -7.14 -2.74 -0.71
C TYR A 51 -8.18 -3.75 -1.19
N LEU A 52 -8.19 -4.10 -2.48
CA LEU A 52 -9.06 -5.12 -3.03
C LEU A 52 -8.71 -6.49 -2.45
N LEU A 53 -7.43 -6.87 -2.43
CA LEU A 53 -6.98 -8.15 -1.87
C LEU A 53 -7.37 -8.28 -0.40
N LEU A 54 -7.18 -7.23 0.39
CA LEU A 54 -7.67 -7.19 1.78
C LEU A 54 -9.19 -7.34 1.84
N GLY A 55 -9.93 -6.59 1.01
CA GLY A 55 -11.40 -6.62 0.95
C GLY A 55 -11.95 -8.00 0.61
N LEU A 56 -11.32 -8.71 -0.33
CA LEU A 56 -11.70 -10.07 -0.72
C LEU A 56 -11.42 -11.11 0.36
N SER A 57 -10.42 -10.86 1.21
CA SER A 57 -9.97 -11.80 2.24
C SER A 57 -10.78 -11.73 3.54
N LEU A 58 -11.54 -10.66 3.76
CA LEU A 58 -12.33 -10.45 4.97
C LEU A 58 -13.62 -11.31 5.05
N PRO A 59 -14.44 -11.45 3.98
CA PRO A 59 -15.67 -12.23 4.04
C PRO A 59 -15.52 -13.68 4.54
N PRO A 60 -14.52 -14.47 4.12
CA PRO A 60 -14.32 -15.81 4.67
C PRO A 60 -14.12 -15.83 6.18
N ILE A 61 -13.47 -14.80 6.74
CA ILE A 61 -13.27 -14.66 8.19
C ILE A 61 -14.59 -14.28 8.88
N LEU A 62 -15.43 -13.46 8.23
CA LEU A 62 -16.74 -13.10 8.75
C LEU A 62 -17.66 -14.30 8.82
N ASP A 63 -17.67 -15.16 7.81
CA ASP A 63 -18.65 -16.25 7.71
C ASP A 63 -18.30 -17.43 8.62
N VAL A 64 -17.02 -17.79 8.74
CA VAL A 64 -16.59 -19.04 9.39
C VAL A 64 -16.55 -18.93 10.92
N ASN A 65 -16.23 -17.75 11.48
CA ASN A 65 -15.93 -17.65 12.91
C ASN A 65 -17.18 -17.36 13.75
N SER A 66 -17.49 -18.29 14.66
CA SER A 66 -18.65 -18.21 15.56
C SER A 66 -18.31 -17.66 16.95
N SER A 67 -17.05 -17.75 17.39
CA SER A 67 -16.62 -17.17 18.67
C SER A 67 -15.85 -15.85 18.47
N PRO A 68 -15.99 -14.86 19.38
CA PRO A 68 -15.26 -13.59 19.28
C PRO A 68 -13.74 -13.76 19.29
N SER A 69 -13.23 -14.76 20.02
CA SER A 69 -11.80 -15.00 20.19
C SER A 69 -11.17 -15.64 18.95
N GLU A 70 -11.85 -16.60 18.31
CA GLU A 70 -11.40 -17.18 17.03
C GLU A 70 -11.46 -16.12 15.92
N TYR A 71 -12.55 -15.37 15.85
CA TYR A 71 -12.71 -14.28 14.89
C TYR A 71 -11.57 -13.26 14.98
N LEU A 72 -11.26 -12.77 16.18
CA LEU A 72 -10.16 -11.81 16.37
C LEU A 72 -8.79 -12.42 16.08
N ARG A 73 -8.59 -13.71 16.32
CA ARG A 73 -7.34 -14.40 16.00
C ARG A 73 -7.16 -14.53 14.49
N ALA A 74 -8.18 -14.96 13.77
CA ALA A 74 -8.18 -15.06 12.32
C ALA A 74 -8.01 -13.68 11.65
N LEU A 75 -8.75 -12.67 12.12
CA LEU A 75 -8.62 -11.30 11.64
C LEU A 75 -7.21 -10.76 11.85
N ASN A 76 -6.61 -10.98 13.03
CA ASN A 76 -5.24 -10.53 13.29
C ASN A 76 -4.21 -11.28 12.43
N ALA A 77 -4.40 -12.59 12.20
CA ALA A 77 -3.55 -13.36 11.31
C ALA A 77 -3.59 -12.81 9.88
N LEU A 78 -4.78 -12.55 9.33
CA LEU A 78 -4.95 -11.89 8.03
C LEU A 78 -4.24 -10.53 7.98
N LEU A 79 -4.43 -9.68 9.00
CA LEU A 79 -3.81 -8.36 9.02
C LEU A 79 -2.27 -8.44 9.13
N ILE A 80 -1.73 -9.49 9.75
CA ILE A 80 -0.28 -9.76 9.78
C ILE A 80 0.22 -10.18 8.39
N GLU A 81 -0.46 -11.12 7.74
CA GLU A 81 -0.14 -11.54 6.37
C GLU A 81 -0.21 -10.37 5.39
N PHE A 82 -1.24 -9.52 5.51
CA PHE A 82 -1.37 -8.32 4.70
C PHE A 82 -0.25 -7.31 4.94
N GLU A 83 0.18 -7.09 6.18
CA GLU A 83 1.34 -6.24 6.45
C GLU A 83 2.62 -6.81 5.82
N ALA A 84 2.79 -8.15 5.85
CA ALA A 84 3.92 -8.81 5.21
C ALA A 84 3.88 -8.67 3.68
N PHE A 85 2.71 -8.86 3.07
CA PHE A 85 2.47 -8.61 1.65
C PHE A 85 2.83 -7.17 1.28
N GLN A 86 2.38 -6.18 2.03
CA GLN A 86 2.73 -4.77 1.78
C GLN A 86 4.22 -4.46 1.90
N GLN A 87 4.99 -5.24 2.67
CA GLN A 87 6.45 -5.08 2.70
C GLN A 87 7.12 -5.54 1.40
N VAL A 88 6.54 -6.52 0.72
CA VAL A 88 7.04 -7.08 -0.55
C VAL A 88 6.49 -6.32 -1.74
N HIS A 89 5.21 -5.92 -1.66
CA HIS A 89 4.43 -5.22 -2.68
C HIS A 89 3.94 -3.84 -2.19
N PRO A 90 4.82 -2.83 -2.06
CA PRO A 90 4.44 -1.56 -1.46
C PRO A 90 3.35 -0.82 -2.25
N PRO A 91 2.36 -0.20 -1.56
CA PRO A 91 1.22 0.47 -2.21
C PRO A 91 1.64 1.68 -3.05
N ASP A 92 2.71 2.37 -2.68
CA ASP A 92 3.26 3.52 -3.44
C ASP A 92 4.17 3.09 -4.59
N GLY A 93 4.38 1.79 -4.76
CA GLY A 93 5.19 1.21 -5.82
C GLY A 93 6.71 1.36 -5.67
N SER A 94 7.18 1.89 -4.54
CA SER A 94 8.58 1.81 -4.14
C SER A 94 9.02 0.35 -4.13
N SER A 95 9.96 -0.06 -4.99
CA SER A 95 10.46 -1.43 -4.96
C SER A 95 11.01 -1.76 -3.58
N SER A 96 10.52 -2.84 -2.97
CA SER A 96 11.14 -3.39 -1.77
C SER A 96 12.51 -3.94 -2.18
N SER A 97 13.54 -3.11 -2.09
CA SER A 97 14.90 -3.57 -2.30
C SER A 97 15.26 -4.50 -1.15
N THR A 98 15.04 -5.80 -1.36
CA THR A 98 15.45 -6.89 -0.46
C THR A 98 16.96 -6.90 -0.17
N LEU A 99 17.75 -6.10 -0.91
CA LEU A 99 19.18 -5.87 -0.68
C LEU A 99 19.51 -4.85 0.42
N ALA A 100 18.60 -3.97 0.83
CA ALA A 100 18.94 -2.86 1.74
C ALA A 100 18.95 -3.23 3.25
N ARG A 101 18.48 -4.43 3.63
CA ARG A 101 18.42 -4.87 5.04
C ARG A 101 19.50 -5.86 5.45
N ALA A 102 20.30 -6.38 4.52
CA ALA A 102 21.51 -7.10 4.88
C ALA A 102 22.65 -6.10 5.17
N ARG A 103 22.58 -5.40 6.33
CA ARG A 103 23.79 -4.82 6.92
C ARG A 103 24.66 -5.99 7.39
N ILE A 104 25.43 -6.56 6.46
CA ILE A 104 26.56 -7.42 6.76
C ILE A 104 27.45 -6.61 7.72
N PRO A 105 27.67 -7.03 8.97
CA PRO A 105 28.60 -6.36 9.86
C PRO A 105 29.97 -6.34 9.19
N GLN A 106 30.59 -5.18 9.13
CA GLN A 106 31.97 -4.96 8.70
C GLN A 106 32.93 -5.90 9.47
N MET A 107 33.18 -7.09 8.93
CA MET A 107 34.11 -8.10 9.50
C MET A 107 35.52 -8.03 8.90
N PHE A 108 35.90 -6.88 8.32
CA PHE A 108 37.28 -6.64 7.87
C PHE A 108 37.79 -5.28 8.34
N LYS A 109 37.84 -5.07 9.67
CA LYS A 109 38.75 -4.07 10.23
C LYS A 109 40.15 -4.66 10.27
N ARG A 110 40.90 -4.45 9.17
CA ARG A 110 42.36 -4.61 9.17
C ARG A 110 42.96 -3.47 9.98
N ALA A 111 43.64 -3.81 11.07
CA ALA A 111 44.41 -2.88 11.89
C ALA A 111 45.60 -2.34 11.09
N THR A 112 45.72 -1.01 10.95
CA THR A 112 46.98 -0.36 10.59
C THR A 112 47.08 1.01 11.27
N HIS A 113 47.92 1.04 12.30
CA HIS A 113 48.85 2.09 12.74
C HIS A 113 48.55 3.57 12.49
N ALA A 114 48.65 4.29 13.62
CA ALA A 114 48.92 5.72 13.74
C ALA A 114 50.09 6.19 12.86
N GLY A 115 49.95 7.38 12.28
CA GLY A 115 51.02 8.02 11.50
C GLY A 115 50.66 9.44 11.08
N THR A 116 51.46 10.38 11.57
CA THR A 116 51.33 11.84 11.54
C THR A 116 51.68 12.47 10.16
N LYS A 117 51.10 13.66 9.89
CA LYS A 117 51.60 14.76 9.02
C LYS A 117 51.62 14.62 7.47
N GLY A 118 51.18 15.70 6.79
CA GLY A 118 51.59 16.09 5.41
C GLY A 118 50.41 16.42 4.49
N ARG A 119 50.05 17.70 4.28
CA ARG A 119 50.45 18.63 3.18
C ARG A 119 49.89 18.31 1.77
N ARG A 120 49.11 19.28 1.25
CA ARG A 120 49.01 19.85 -0.11
C ARG A 120 49.32 18.94 -1.33
N ALA A 121 48.43 18.92 -2.33
CA ALA A 121 48.61 19.53 -3.67
C ALA A 121 47.59 18.97 -4.70
N SER A 122 47.33 19.79 -5.72
CA SER A 122 46.36 19.62 -6.81
C SER A 122 46.88 18.83 -8.02
N SER A 123 45.92 18.50 -8.90
CA SER A 123 45.99 18.37 -10.38
C SER A 123 46.88 17.29 -11.01
N ALA A 124 46.31 16.49 -11.93
CA ALA A 124 46.63 16.56 -13.37
C ALA A 124 45.85 15.51 -14.19
N THR A 125 45.55 15.93 -15.41
CA THR A 125 44.87 15.35 -16.57
C THR A 125 45.64 14.18 -17.22
N GLU A 126 44.96 13.46 -18.13
CA GLU A 126 45.44 12.79 -19.39
C GLU A 126 44.90 11.35 -19.52
N ILE A 127 43.94 11.11 -20.42
CA ILE A 127 44.12 10.69 -21.83
C ILE A 127 44.46 9.20 -21.98
N GLY A 128 43.62 8.49 -22.76
CA GLY A 128 43.92 7.12 -23.23
C GLY A 128 42.67 6.37 -23.71
N LEU A 129 42.34 6.53 -25.00
CA LEU A 129 41.28 5.84 -25.76
C LEU A 129 41.74 4.42 -26.23
N PRO A 130 40.86 3.61 -26.87
CA PRO A 130 40.75 2.15 -26.71
C PRO A 130 41.31 1.34 -27.91
N MET A 131 41.38 0.01 -27.76
CA MET A 131 41.42 -1.05 -28.81
C MET A 131 41.89 -2.37 -28.13
N GLN A 132 41.56 -3.62 -28.49
CA GLN A 132 40.82 -4.27 -29.56
C GLN A 132 40.87 -5.80 -29.30
N SER A 133 39.99 -6.57 -29.98
CA SER A 133 40.07 -8.02 -30.29
C SER A 133 39.69 -8.98 -29.17
N SER A 134 38.98 -10.11 -29.37
CA SER A 134 38.67 -10.89 -30.58
C SER A 134 37.51 -11.87 -30.30
N ASP A 135 36.73 -12.18 -31.35
CA ASP A 135 35.76 -13.30 -31.46
C ASP A 135 36.47 -14.45 -32.22
N PRO A 136 36.08 -15.76 -32.15
CA PRO A 136 34.99 -16.26 -33.00
C PRO A 136 34.19 -17.52 -32.54
N SER A 137 32.94 -17.60 -33.04
CA SER A 137 32.25 -18.74 -33.72
C SER A 137 31.65 -19.96 -32.98
N ASP A 138 30.31 -20.05 -33.18
CA ASP A 138 29.50 -21.16 -33.72
C ASP A 138 29.39 -22.54 -33.00
N LEU A 139 28.18 -22.84 -32.50
CA LEU A 139 27.54 -24.15 -32.72
C LEU A 139 26.01 -24.08 -32.69
N LYS A 140 25.41 -24.31 -33.85
CA LYS A 140 23.98 -24.51 -34.11
C LYS A 140 23.68 -26.01 -34.06
N SER A 141 22.72 -26.44 -33.25
CA SER A 141 22.14 -27.79 -33.33
C SER A 141 20.62 -27.71 -33.26
N MET A 142 19.98 -28.46 -34.14
CA MET A 142 18.59 -28.37 -34.56
C MET A 142 17.85 -29.64 -34.14
N THR A 143 16.52 -29.52 -33.97
CA THR A 143 15.47 -30.54 -34.19
C THR A 143 14.77 -31.09 -32.94
N GLY A 144 13.43 -30.96 -32.93
CA GLY A 144 12.54 -31.70 -32.04
C GLY A 144 11.11 -31.14 -31.96
N ASN A 145 10.40 -31.11 -33.09
CA ASN A 145 8.97 -30.75 -33.16
C ASN A 145 8.11 -31.99 -32.88
N ILE A 146 7.28 -31.96 -31.83
CA ILE A 146 6.18 -32.92 -31.62
C ILE A 146 4.88 -32.14 -31.45
N THR A 147 3.97 -32.43 -32.38
CA THR A 147 2.57 -32.03 -32.43
C THR A 147 1.76 -32.72 -31.34
N SER A 148 1.06 -31.94 -30.51
CA SER A 148 -0.15 -32.41 -29.83
C SER A 148 -1.27 -31.38 -30.05
N SER A 149 -2.30 -31.86 -30.74
CA SER A 149 -3.55 -31.19 -31.02
C SER A 149 -4.39 -31.08 -29.75
N THR A 150 -4.54 -29.88 -29.21
CA THR A 150 -5.70 -29.52 -28.40
C THR A 150 -6.19 -28.14 -28.82
N THR A 151 -7.48 -28.11 -29.13
CA THR A 151 -8.34 -26.96 -29.43
C THR A 151 -7.84 -25.62 -28.89
N ALA A 152 -7.45 -24.74 -29.81
CA ALA A 152 -7.27 -23.32 -29.56
C ALA A 152 -8.63 -22.69 -29.21
N ALA A 153 -8.99 -22.72 -27.93
CA ALA A 153 -9.82 -21.66 -27.39
C ALA A 153 -8.98 -20.39 -27.49
N ALA A 154 -9.50 -19.37 -28.18
CA ALA A 154 -8.89 -18.06 -28.22
C ALA A 154 -8.75 -17.56 -26.78
N VAL A 155 -7.57 -17.77 -26.19
CA VAL A 155 -7.17 -17.12 -24.96
C VAL A 155 -7.02 -15.66 -25.30
N VAL A 156 -8.10 -14.90 -25.10
CA VAL A 156 -7.99 -13.47 -24.88
C VAL A 156 -7.02 -13.31 -23.71
N SER A 157 -5.75 -13.05 -24.03
CA SER A 157 -4.74 -12.68 -23.07
C SER A 157 -5.17 -11.33 -22.50
N PHE A 158 -5.99 -11.37 -21.47
CA PHE A 158 -6.25 -10.19 -20.65
C PHE A 158 -4.89 -9.76 -20.08
N PRO A 159 -4.54 -8.47 -20.18
CA PRO A 159 -3.34 -7.98 -19.51
C PRO A 159 -3.52 -8.20 -18.01
N THR A 160 -2.85 -9.22 -17.47
CA THR A 160 -2.82 -9.48 -16.02
C THR A 160 -2.12 -8.32 -15.34
N SER A 161 -2.66 -7.83 -14.23
CA SER A 161 -1.98 -6.78 -13.46
C SER A 161 -0.76 -7.38 -12.74
N GLU A 162 0.45 -6.99 -13.13
CA GLU A 162 1.72 -7.41 -12.51
C GLU A 162 1.75 -7.14 -10.99
N ALA A 163 0.97 -6.15 -10.52
CA ALA A 163 0.92 -5.79 -9.10
C ALA A 163 0.13 -6.79 -8.22
N SER A 164 -0.52 -7.79 -8.82
CA SER A 164 -1.17 -8.91 -8.10
C SER A 164 -0.37 -10.21 -8.20
N GLU A 165 0.76 -10.21 -8.93
CA GLU A 165 1.54 -11.43 -9.16
C GLU A 165 2.50 -11.69 -7.99
N LEU A 166 2.41 -12.90 -7.43
CA LEU A 166 3.22 -13.32 -6.29
C LEU A 166 4.64 -13.66 -6.73
N LEU A 167 5.61 -13.38 -5.84
CA LEU A 167 6.97 -13.85 -6.02
C LEU A 167 7.05 -15.37 -5.82
N PRO A 168 8.03 -16.08 -6.42
CA PRO A 168 8.21 -17.51 -6.18
C PRO A 168 8.37 -17.83 -4.69
N GLY A 169 7.49 -18.68 -4.16
CA GLY A 169 7.47 -19.10 -2.74
C GLY A 169 6.70 -18.16 -1.79
N GLU A 170 6.03 -17.14 -2.31
CA GLU A 170 5.12 -16.29 -1.54
C GLU A 170 3.75 -16.98 -1.41
N GLU A 171 3.42 -17.46 -0.21
CA GLU A 171 2.16 -18.14 0.11
C GLU A 171 1.53 -17.54 1.38
N TYR A 172 0.21 -17.39 1.38
CA TYR A 172 -0.57 -16.85 2.49
C TYR A 172 -1.72 -17.79 2.84
N SER A 173 -2.08 -17.87 4.13
CA SER A 173 -3.15 -18.76 4.59
C SER A 173 -4.52 -18.08 4.60
N TYR A 174 -4.57 -16.81 4.96
CA TYR A 174 -5.80 -16.02 5.06
C TYR A 174 -5.91 -14.94 3.98
N LEU A 175 -4.78 -14.37 3.54
CA LEU A 175 -4.76 -13.36 2.49
C LEU A 175 -4.98 -14.02 1.12
N LEU A 176 -6.09 -13.66 0.47
CA LEU A 176 -6.40 -14.06 -0.89
C LEU A 176 -5.68 -13.16 -1.87
N THR A 177 -4.96 -13.79 -2.80
CA THR A 177 -4.14 -13.11 -3.82
C THR A 177 -4.46 -13.61 -5.24
N PRO A 178 -5.74 -13.52 -5.69
CA PRO A 178 -6.09 -13.93 -7.04
C PRO A 178 -5.44 -13.02 -8.09
N SER A 179 -5.08 -13.60 -9.24
CA SER A 179 -4.67 -12.83 -10.41
C SER A 179 -5.82 -11.96 -10.92
N LEU A 180 -5.58 -10.65 -11.06
CA LEU A 180 -6.62 -9.71 -11.48
C LEU A 180 -6.58 -9.48 -13.01
N PRO A 181 -7.74 -9.56 -13.70
CA PRO A 181 -7.83 -9.33 -15.14
C PRO A 181 -7.86 -7.83 -15.52
N PHE A 182 -7.93 -6.93 -14.54
CA PHE A 182 -7.93 -5.48 -14.73
C PHE A 182 -7.37 -4.76 -13.50
N GLU A 183 -7.01 -3.49 -13.66
CA GLU A 183 -6.65 -2.62 -12.54
C GLU A 183 -7.92 -2.06 -11.87
N PRO A 184 -8.13 -2.26 -10.57
CA PRO A 184 -9.32 -1.77 -9.89
C PRO A 184 -9.31 -0.25 -9.71
N ASP A 185 -10.49 0.38 -9.80
CA ASP A 185 -10.66 1.79 -9.46
C ASP A 185 -10.53 1.99 -7.95
N TYR A 186 -9.65 2.89 -7.54
CA TYR A 186 -9.37 3.15 -6.13
C TYR A 186 -10.57 3.69 -5.37
N PHE A 187 -11.37 4.58 -5.96
CA PHE A 187 -12.47 5.21 -5.23
C PHE A 187 -13.54 4.19 -4.87
N GLU A 188 -13.90 3.34 -5.83
CA GLU A 188 -14.83 2.25 -5.62
C GLU A 188 -14.27 1.20 -4.65
N THR A 189 -13.00 0.83 -4.82
CA THR A 189 -12.34 -0.14 -3.94
C THR A 189 -12.21 0.37 -2.50
N PHE A 190 -11.93 1.66 -2.32
CA PHE A 190 -11.85 2.27 -1.00
C PHE A 190 -13.23 2.32 -0.31
N ALA A 191 -14.27 2.72 -1.04
CA ALA A 191 -15.63 2.77 -0.50
C ALA A 191 -16.12 1.38 -0.09
N THR A 192 -15.94 0.38 -0.97
CA THR A 192 -16.32 -1.01 -0.70
C THR A 192 -15.51 -1.61 0.45
N LEU A 193 -14.20 -1.32 0.55
CA LEU A 193 -13.39 -1.75 1.69
C LEU A 193 -13.88 -1.12 3.00
N CYS A 194 -14.27 0.16 3.00
CA CYS A 194 -14.88 0.79 4.18
C CYS A 194 -16.15 0.05 4.63
N ASP A 195 -17.02 -0.34 3.70
CA ASP A 195 -18.25 -1.08 4.00
C ASP A 195 -17.96 -2.48 4.56
N VAL A 196 -17.08 -3.24 3.92
CA VAL A 196 -16.67 -4.57 4.43
C VAL A 196 -16.02 -4.46 5.82
N LEU A 197 -15.23 -3.43 6.08
CA LEU A 197 -14.65 -3.19 7.41
C LEU A 197 -15.71 -2.77 8.43
N ILE A 198 -16.72 -2.00 8.04
CA ILE A 198 -17.87 -1.70 8.91
C ILE A 198 -18.58 -3.00 9.28
N ASP A 199 -18.79 -3.91 8.32
CA ASP A 199 -19.37 -5.23 8.58
C ASP A 199 -18.48 -6.05 9.52
N CYS A 200 -17.16 -5.95 9.41
CA CYS A 200 -16.22 -6.61 10.33
C CYS A 200 -16.39 -6.15 11.78
N TYR A 201 -16.54 -4.85 12.03
CA TYR A 201 -16.77 -4.34 13.39
C TYR A 201 -18.19 -4.60 13.88
N THR A 202 -19.16 -4.59 12.96
CA THR A 202 -20.57 -4.88 13.27
C THR A 202 -20.72 -6.35 13.67
N ARG A 203 -20.10 -7.27 12.93
CA ARG A 203 -20.05 -8.69 13.25
C ARG A 203 -19.36 -8.93 14.59
N LEU A 204 -18.23 -8.29 14.86
CA LEU A 204 -17.58 -8.40 16.17
C LEU A 204 -18.51 -7.96 17.30
N THR A 205 -19.24 -6.86 17.12
CA THR A 205 -20.19 -6.35 18.12
C THR A 205 -21.34 -7.33 18.32
N ALA A 206 -21.83 -7.97 17.26
CA ALA A 206 -22.87 -8.99 17.34
C ALA A 206 -22.40 -10.27 18.06
N LEU A 207 -21.13 -10.67 17.88
CA LEU A 207 -20.54 -11.80 18.59
C LEU A 207 -20.32 -11.52 20.09
N VAL A 208 -20.15 -10.25 20.47
CA VAL A 208 -20.06 -9.81 21.87
C VAL A 208 -21.46 -9.40 22.35
N SER A 209 -22.35 -10.39 22.44
CA SER A 209 -23.75 -10.18 22.81
C SER A 209 -23.95 -9.85 24.30
N THR A 210 -23.03 -10.27 25.17
CA THR A 210 -23.09 -10.01 26.62
C THR A 210 -21.77 -9.47 27.17
N PRO A 211 -21.81 -8.58 28.19
CA PRO A 211 -20.59 -8.05 28.82
C PRO A 211 -19.69 -9.11 29.46
N SER A 212 -20.23 -10.28 29.83
CA SER A 212 -19.47 -11.38 30.42
C SER A 212 -18.38 -11.94 29.49
N VAL A 213 -18.53 -11.77 28.19
CA VAL A 213 -17.55 -12.25 27.19
C VAL A 213 -16.35 -11.31 27.05
N CYS A 214 -16.48 -10.05 27.53
CA CYS A 214 -15.45 -9.02 27.49
C CYS A 214 -14.34 -9.26 28.52
N THR A 215 -13.56 -10.32 28.33
CA THR A 215 -12.36 -10.57 29.13
C THR A 215 -11.23 -9.61 28.73
N VAL A 216 -10.26 -9.42 29.63
CA VAL A 216 -9.05 -8.61 29.37
C VAL A 216 -8.31 -9.14 28.12
N ALA A 217 -8.16 -10.46 28.00
CA ALA A 217 -7.51 -11.10 26.87
C ALA A 217 -8.22 -10.80 25.53
N LEU A 218 -9.56 -10.82 25.52
CA LEU A 218 -10.34 -10.46 24.32
C LEU A 218 -10.14 -8.98 23.96
N GLY A 219 -10.16 -8.10 24.97
CA GLY A 219 -9.91 -6.66 24.80
C GLY A 219 -8.51 -6.36 24.23
N GLU A 220 -7.49 -7.10 24.65
CA GLU A 220 -6.14 -7.00 24.09
C GLU A 220 -6.08 -7.47 22.63
N MET A 221 -6.71 -8.61 22.30
CA MET A 221 -6.79 -9.10 20.92
C MET A 221 -7.48 -8.10 20.00
N PHE A 222 -8.60 -7.53 20.45
CA PHE A 222 -9.30 -6.46 19.75
C PHE A 222 -8.42 -5.24 19.53
N THR A 223 -7.74 -4.78 20.57
CA THR A 223 -6.90 -3.57 20.51
C THR A 223 -5.74 -3.75 19.52
N LYS A 224 -5.13 -4.95 19.47
CA LYS A 224 -4.08 -5.28 18.50
C LYS A 224 -4.61 -5.28 17.06
N ALA A 225 -5.75 -5.92 16.81
CA ALA A 225 -6.36 -5.94 15.49
C ALA A 225 -6.78 -4.53 15.03
N ASP A 226 -7.45 -3.75 15.88
CA ASP A 226 -7.85 -2.37 15.56
C ASP A 226 -6.63 -1.47 15.31
N ALA A 227 -5.53 -1.68 16.03
CA ALA A 227 -4.30 -0.92 15.81
C ALA A 227 -3.69 -1.15 14.42
N LYS A 228 -3.70 -2.40 13.95
CA LYS A 228 -3.25 -2.74 12.59
C LYS A 228 -4.16 -2.13 11.54
N LEU A 229 -5.47 -2.25 11.70
CA LEU A 229 -6.41 -1.68 10.74
C LEU A 229 -6.30 -0.14 10.65
N ARG A 230 -6.14 0.52 11.81
CA ARG A 230 -5.84 1.96 11.84
C ARG A 230 -4.63 2.29 10.99
N LYS A 231 -3.53 1.57 11.20
CA LYS A 231 -2.26 1.82 10.53
C LYS A 231 -2.35 1.57 9.02
N ILE A 232 -2.98 0.47 8.61
CA ILE A 232 -3.10 0.03 7.21
C ILE A 232 -3.90 1.03 6.36
N MET A 233 -5.00 1.54 6.90
CA MET A 233 -5.95 2.34 6.12
C MET A 233 -6.17 3.73 6.69
N VAL A 234 -6.70 3.80 7.92
CA VAL A 234 -7.22 5.05 8.51
C VAL A 234 -6.13 6.13 8.61
N THR A 235 -4.95 5.78 9.12
CA THR A 235 -3.87 6.74 9.36
C THR A 235 -3.35 7.37 8.07
N GLY A 236 -3.24 6.58 6.99
CA GLY A 236 -2.79 7.09 5.68
C GLY A 236 -3.80 8.09 5.12
N VAL A 237 -5.06 7.66 5.00
CA VAL A 237 -6.13 8.49 4.40
C VAL A 237 -6.37 9.76 5.20
N VAL A 238 -6.43 9.68 6.54
CA VAL A 238 -6.60 10.89 7.39
C VAL A 238 -5.45 11.88 7.15
N ARG A 239 -4.20 11.39 7.08
CA ARG A 239 -3.04 12.26 6.82
C ARG A 239 -3.15 12.93 5.44
N GLU A 240 -3.56 12.19 4.42
CA GLU A 240 -3.74 12.73 3.06
C GLU A 240 -4.77 13.85 3.01
N PHE A 241 -5.94 13.65 3.63
CA PHE A 241 -6.97 14.69 3.73
C PHE A 241 -6.47 15.90 4.53
N GLU A 242 -5.76 15.70 5.63
CA GLU A 242 -5.18 16.78 6.41
C GLU A 242 -4.16 17.61 5.61
N ASP A 243 -3.27 16.95 4.87
CA ASP A 243 -2.28 17.61 4.01
C ASP A 243 -2.95 18.42 2.90
N ALA A 244 -3.98 17.83 2.27
CA ALA A 244 -4.80 18.52 1.27
C ALA A 244 -5.53 19.74 1.87
N SER A 245 -6.12 19.61 3.06
CA SER A 245 -6.83 20.71 3.74
C SER A 245 -5.88 21.85 4.10
N ARG A 246 -4.69 21.54 4.64
CA ARG A 246 -3.66 22.56 4.93
C ARG A 246 -3.24 23.32 3.68
N THR A 247 -3.11 22.61 2.55
CA THR A 247 -2.75 23.22 1.27
C THR A 247 -3.87 24.10 0.73
N SER A 248 -5.11 23.61 0.77
CA SER A 248 -6.30 24.39 0.37
C SER A 248 -6.43 25.66 1.20
N ALA A 249 -6.34 25.57 2.53
CA ALA A 249 -6.44 26.72 3.42
C ALA A 249 -5.36 27.78 3.13
N LYS A 250 -4.11 27.37 2.89
CA LYS A 250 -3.02 28.29 2.52
C LYS A 250 -3.31 29.01 1.19
N ASN A 251 -3.85 28.29 0.21
CA ASN A 251 -4.19 28.86 -1.10
C ASN A 251 -5.34 29.87 -0.99
N GLU A 252 -6.39 29.56 -0.22
CA GLU A 252 -7.50 30.48 0.03
C GLU A 252 -7.02 31.77 0.71
N ILE A 253 -6.20 31.66 1.76
CA ILE A 253 -5.64 32.82 2.47
C ILE A 253 -4.76 33.66 1.53
N ALA A 254 -3.93 33.02 0.71
CA ALA A 254 -3.10 33.71 -0.28
C ALA A 254 -3.94 34.41 -1.37
N GLY A 255 -5.07 33.81 -1.75
CA GLY A 255 -6.04 34.40 -2.67
C GLY A 255 -6.68 35.66 -2.08
N VAL A 256 -7.21 35.57 -0.85
CA VAL A 256 -7.78 36.72 -0.12
C VAL A 256 -6.74 37.83 0.04
N SER A 257 -5.51 37.49 0.44
CA SER A 257 -4.41 38.44 0.56
C SER A 257 -4.16 39.20 -0.74
N ARG A 258 -4.11 38.51 -1.89
CA ARG A 258 -3.98 39.15 -3.21
C ARG A 258 -5.13 40.07 -3.54
N VAL A 259 -6.37 39.68 -3.25
CA VAL A 259 -7.56 40.51 -3.53
C VAL A 259 -7.58 41.77 -2.66
N VAL A 260 -7.31 41.61 -1.35
CA VAL A 260 -7.35 42.72 -0.39
C VAL A 260 -6.18 43.69 -0.61
N LEU A 261 -4.95 43.19 -0.74
CA LEU A 261 -3.76 44.04 -0.97
C LEU A 261 -3.71 44.59 -2.40
N GLY A 262 -4.17 43.82 -3.39
CA GLY A 262 -4.27 44.28 -4.77
C GLY A 262 -5.33 45.37 -4.96
N GLY A 263 -6.44 45.30 -4.21
CA GLY A 263 -7.47 46.33 -4.19
C GLY A 263 -7.12 47.57 -3.36
N LEU A 264 -6.10 47.52 -2.50
CA LEU A 264 -5.62 48.67 -1.74
C LEU A 264 -4.56 49.50 -2.49
N LEU A 265 -4.03 48.98 -3.59
CA LEU A 265 -2.96 49.58 -4.40
C LEU A 265 -3.44 50.06 -5.79
N GLY A 266 -4.74 50.01 -6.07
CA GLY A 266 -5.39 50.57 -7.26
C GLY A 266 -6.33 51.71 -6.89
#